data_AF-A0A2E2JDX3-F1
#
_entry.id   AF-A0A2E2JDX3-F1
#
_cell.length_a   1.000
_cell.length_b   1.000
_cell.length_c   1.000
_cell.angle_alpha   90.00
_cell.angle_beta   90.00
_cell.angle_gamma   90.00
#
_symmetry.space_group_name_H-M   'P 1'
#
loop_
_entity.id
_entity.type
_entity.pdbx_description
1 polymer ?
#
loop_
_entity_poly.entity_id
_entity_poly.type
_entity_poly.pdbx_seq_one_letter_code
_entity_poly.pdbx_strand_id
1 'polypeptide(L)'
;MAAKPPLNTAELSACADRVQHLRTQSPLLLQRHADHDARRDAILARRRALDNQSMTRRKDDLEAGLEIRRQRNALNADALALNREIQALRTAIARNSEVRDAYDAECARRPYSRNDFNRLPQPQQDAMRAGLADIQVPKLPPNMKPLPGVDAP
;
A
#
# COMPACT_ATOMS: atom_id res chain seq x y z
N MET A 1 2.32 -37.86 -5.45
CA MET A 1 1.41 -36.76 -5.07
C MET A 1 0.25 -36.77 -6.05
N ALA A 2 -0.98 -36.93 -5.58
CA ALA A 2 -2.16 -36.86 -6.47
C ALA A 2 -2.30 -35.44 -7.03
N ALA A 3 -2.51 -35.31 -8.33
CA ALA A 3 -2.75 -34.02 -8.96
C ALA A 3 -4.08 -33.44 -8.42
N LYS A 4 -4.08 -32.17 -7.99
CA LYS A 4 -5.33 -31.48 -7.62
C LYS A 4 -6.30 -31.52 -8.81
N PRO A 5 -7.61 -31.76 -8.58
CA PRO A 5 -8.57 -31.79 -9.66
C PRO A 5 -8.61 -30.45 -10.42
N PRO A 6 -9.00 -30.46 -11.71
CA PRO A 6 -9.21 -29.24 -12.47
C PRO A 6 -10.17 -28.29 -11.77
N LEU A 7 -9.99 -26.98 -11.98
CA LEU A 7 -10.91 -25.97 -11.45
C LEU A 7 -12.28 -26.14 -12.10
N ASN A 8 -13.32 -26.22 -11.28
CA ASN A 8 -14.70 -26.11 -11.75
C ASN A 8 -15.08 -24.63 -12.02
N THR A 9 -16.27 -24.39 -12.58
CA THR A 9 -16.73 -23.02 -12.92
C THR A 9 -16.66 -22.05 -11.72
N ALA A 10 -17.05 -22.50 -10.51
CA ALA A 10 -17.10 -21.65 -9.33
C ALA A 10 -15.68 -21.32 -8.80
N GLU A 11 -14.80 -22.32 -8.74
CA GLU A 11 -13.40 -22.10 -8.39
C GLU A 11 -12.71 -21.19 -9.41
N LEU A 12 -13.02 -21.35 -10.69
CA LEU A 12 -12.47 -20.53 -11.76
C LEU A 12 -12.94 -19.07 -11.67
N SER A 13 -14.20 -18.83 -11.32
CA SER A 13 -14.72 -17.48 -11.00
C SER A 13 -13.96 -16.87 -9.83
N ALA A 14 -13.78 -17.62 -8.73
CA ALA A 14 -13.04 -17.12 -7.57
C ALA A 14 -11.58 -16.78 -7.92
N CYS A 15 -10.94 -17.58 -8.76
CA CYS A 15 -9.61 -17.28 -9.29
C CYS A 15 -9.59 -16.01 -10.13
N ALA A 16 -10.60 -15.80 -10.99
CA ALA A 16 -10.73 -14.60 -11.80
C ALA A 16 -10.90 -13.34 -10.94
N ASP A 17 -11.74 -13.42 -9.89
CA ASP A 17 -11.98 -12.32 -8.95
C ASP A 17 -10.70 -11.93 -8.20
N ARG A 18 -9.90 -12.92 -7.79
CA ARG A 18 -8.57 -12.68 -7.18
C ARG A 18 -7.63 -11.99 -8.16
N VAL A 19 -7.61 -12.41 -9.43
CA VAL A 19 -6.78 -11.74 -10.45
C VAL A 19 -7.21 -10.30 -10.65
N GLN A 20 -8.51 -10.06 -10.79
CA GLN A 20 -9.05 -8.72 -10.96
C GLN A 20 -8.75 -7.82 -9.75
N HIS A 21 -8.88 -8.37 -8.53
CA HIS A 21 -8.50 -7.68 -7.30
C HIS A 21 -7.03 -7.28 -7.34
N LEU A 22 -6.12 -8.22 -7.59
CA LEU A 22 -4.68 -7.97 -7.61
C LEU A 22 -4.29 -6.97 -8.70
N ARG A 23 -4.89 -7.06 -9.89
CA ARG A 23 -4.67 -6.10 -11.00
C ARG A 23 -5.11 -4.69 -10.67
N THR A 24 -6.20 -4.55 -9.91
CA THR A 24 -6.71 -3.24 -9.49
C THR A 24 -5.93 -2.68 -8.31
N GLN A 25 -5.70 -3.48 -7.27
CA GLN A 25 -5.15 -3.02 -6.00
C GLN A 25 -3.63 -2.83 -6.05
N SER A 26 -2.89 -3.70 -6.73
CA SER A 26 -1.42 -3.61 -6.76
C SER A 26 -0.89 -2.25 -7.26
N PRO A 27 -1.33 -1.70 -8.41
CA PRO A 27 -0.84 -0.40 -8.86
C PRO A 27 -1.27 0.74 -7.93
N LEU A 28 -2.48 0.68 -7.35
CA LEU A 28 -2.96 1.68 -6.39
C LEU A 28 -2.10 1.68 -5.12
N LEU A 29 -1.75 0.51 -4.61
CA LEU A 29 -0.90 0.37 -3.42
C LEU A 29 0.53 0.84 -3.69
N LEU A 30 1.08 0.55 -4.88
CA LEU A 30 2.39 1.06 -5.31
C LEU A 30 2.41 2.58 -5.44
N GLN A 31 1.37 3.17 -6.03
CA GLN A 31 1.26 4.63 -6.14
C GLN A 31 1.16 5.27 -4.76
N ARG A 32 0.27 4.76 -3.90
CA ARG A 32 0.12 5.26 -2.52
C ARG A 32 1.44 5.16 -1.77
N HIS A 33 2.17 4.06 -1.93
CA HIS A 33 3.49 3.90 -1.34
C HIS A 33 4.47 5.01 -1.77
N ALA A 34 4.56 5.30 -3.07
CA ALA A 34 5.41 6.38 -3.58
C ALA A 34 4.97 7.77 -3.04
N ASP A 35 3.67 8.02 -2.99
CA ASP A 35 3.13 9.28 -2.44
C ASP A 35 3.46 9.43 -0.94
N HIS A 36 3.47 8.33 -0.19
CA HIS A 36 3.87 8.33 1.22
C HIS A 36 5.34 8.69 1.42
N ASP A 37 6.24 8.13 0.61
CA ASP A 37 7.66 8.45 0.68
C ASP A 37 7.91 9.93 0.39
N ALA A 38 7.26 10.48 -0.64
CA ALA A 38 7.36 11.90 -0.96
C ALA A 38 6.85 12.79 0.18
N ARG A 39 5.71 12.44 0.79
CA ARG A 39 5.15 13.18 1.94
C ARG A 39 6.04 13.09 3.18
N ARG A 40 6.62 11.92 3.43
CA ARG A 40 7.56 11.70 4.53
C ARG A 40 8.79 12.59 4.37
N ASP A 41 9.37 12.63 3.18
CA ASP A 41 10.55 13.45 2.90
C ASP A 41 10.24 14.95 2.99
N ALA A 42 9.06 15.38 2.53
CA ALA A 42 8.60 16.76 2.70
C ALA A 42 8.47 17.15 4.18
N ILE A 43 7.89 16.30 5.03
CA ILE A 43 7.79 16.53 6.47
C ILE A 43 9.19 16.60 7.11
N LEU A 44 10.09 15.68 6.78
CA LEU A 44 11.45 15.69 7.29
C LEU A 44 12.25 16.93 6.86
N ALA A 45 12.05 17.40 5.63
CA ALA A 45 12.67 18.63 5.13
C ALA A 45 12.14 19.86 5.88
N ARG A 46 10.82 19.96 6.06
CA ARG A 46 10.21 21.06 6.83
C ARG A 46 10.66 21.06 8.29
N ARG A 47 10.81 19.88 8.91
CA ARG A 47 11.30 19.77 10.29
C ARG A 47 12.73 20.29 10.42
N ARG A 48 13.63 19.90 9.50
CA ARG A 48 15.01 20.41 9.44
C ARG A 48 15.04 21.94 9.23
N ALA A 49 14.21 22.46 8.34
CA ALA A 49 14.12 23.90 8.11
C ALA A 49 13.69 24.66 9.37
N LEU A 50 12.69 24.12 10.08
CA LEU A 50 12.17 24.72 11.32
C LEU A 50 13.18 24.65 12.47
N ASP A 51 13.96 23.57 12.55
CA ASP A 51 15.05 23.45 13.52
C ASP A 51 16.16 24.47 13.24
N ASN A 52 16.54 24.68 11.98
CA ASN A 52 17.50 25.72 11.59
C ASN A 52 16.96 27.14 11.92
N GLN A 53 15.68 27.40 11.67
CA GLN A 53 15.03 28.66 12.02
C GLN A 53 15.03 28.87 13.55
N SER A 54 14.77 27.81 14.32
CA SER A 54 14.81 27.86 15.78
C SER A 54 16.19 28.13 16.34
N MET A 55 17.26 27.66 15.68
CA MET A 55 18.65 27.88 16.12
C MET A 55 19.16 29.29 15.78
N THR A 56 18.63 29.91 14.73
CA THR A 56 19.06 31.23 14.24
C THR A 56 18.24 32.39 14.81
N ARG A 57 17.09 32.11 15.44
CA ARG A 57 16.23 33.09 16.12
C ARG A 57 16.95 33.75 17.31
N ARG A 58 16.75 35.05 17.48
CA ARG A 58 17.12 35.76 18.71
C ARG A 58 16.27 35.25 19.89
N LYS A 59 16.89 35.07 21.08
CA LYS A 59 16.23 34.41 22.21
C LYS A 59 15.02 35.18 22.76
N ASP A 60 15.10 36.50 22.68
CA ASP A 60 14.17 37.53 23.14
C ASP A 60 12.98 37.79 22.19
N ASP A 61 13.04 37.30 20.94
CA ASP A 61 11.94 37.46 19.97
C ASP A 61 10.80 36.46 20.25
N LEU A 62 9.95 36.80 21.22
CA LEU A 62 8.86 35.94 21.68
C LEU A 62 7.87 35.59 20.56
N GLU A 63 7.57 36.52 19.65
CA GLU A 63 6.63 36.31 18.55
C GLU A 63 7.15 35.24 17.59
N ALA A 64 8.40 35.34 17.15
CA ALA A 64 9.02 34.32 16.32
C ALA A 64 9.09 32.96 17.05
N GLY A 65 9.27 32.97 18.37
CA GLY A 65 9.25 31.76 19.20
C GLY A 65 7.89 31.07 19.22
N LEU A 66 6.80 31.84 19.32
CA LEU A 66 5.43 31.33 19.30
C LEU A 66 5.06 30.79 17.93
N GLU A 67 5.46 31.47 16.86
CA GLU A 67 5.19 31.03 15.49
C GLU A 67 5.88 29.70 15.17
N ILE A 68 7.16 29.54 15.56
CA ILE A 68 7.87 28.27 15.42
C ILE A 68 7.16 27.15 16.18
N ARG A 69 6.64 27.41 17.39
CA ARG A 69 5.86 26.42 18.14
C ARG A 69 4.57 26.03 17.41
N ARG A 70 3.84 26.99 16.85
CA ARG A 70 2.63 26.71 16.06
C ARG A 70 2.95 25.83 14.85
N GLN A 71 4.01 26.16 14.12
CA GLN A 71 4.46 25.37 12.97
C GLN A 71 4.88 23.95 13.38
N ARG A 72 5.60 23.79 14.51
CA ARG A 72 5.94 22.47 15.05
C ARG A 72 4.71 21.64 15.39
N ASN A 73 3.69 22.25 16.00
CA ASN A 73 2.45 21.56 16.34
C ASN A 73 1.70 21.10 15.09
N ALA A 74 1.61 21.94 14.06
CA ALA A 74 1.01 21.57 12.77
C ALA A 74 1.78 20.41 12.12
N LEU A 75 3.12 20.50 12.10
CA LEU A 75 3.99 19.43 11.57
C LEU A 75 3.83 18.10 12.31
N ASN A 76 3.67 18.14 13.63
CA ASN A 76 3.44 16.94 14.43
C ASN A 76 2.06 16.33 14.12
N ALA A 77 1.03 17.15 13.92
CA ALA A 77 -0.29 16.68 13.52
C ALA A 77 -0.25 16.00 12.13
N ASP A 78 0.44 16.61 11.16
CA ASP A 78 0.65 16.02 9.83
C ASP A 78 1.40 14.69 9.90
N ALA A 79 2.44 14.62 10.76
CA ALA A 79 3.21 13.40 10.95
C ALA A 79 2.40 12.28 11.62
N LEU A 80 1.54 12.60 12.58
CA LEU A 80 0.60 11.65 13.18
C LEU A 80 -0.40 11.10 12.15
N ALA A 81 -0.95 11.98 11.31
CA ALA A 81 -1.84 11.56 10.23
C ALA A 81 -1.12 10.62 9.27
N LEU A 82 0.10 10.98 8.83
CA LEU A 82 0.91 10.13 7.96
C LEU A 82 1.23 8.77 8.59
N ASN A 83 1.54 8.73 9.89
CA ASN A 83 1.80 7.49 10.62
C ASN A 83 0.57 6.56 10.62
N ARG A 84 -0.64 7.11 10.81
CA ARG A 84 -1.89 6.32 10.73
C ARG A 84 -2.11 5.76 9.34
N GLU A 85 -1.89 6.58 8.31
CA GLU A 85 -2.03 6.14 6.93
C GLU A 85 -1.01 5.07 6.55
N ILE A 86 0.23 5.14 7.07
CA ILE A 86 1.25 4.08 6.90
C ILE A 86 0.73 2.77 7.50
N GLN A 87 0.13 2.78 8.69
CA GLN A 87 -0.43 1.55 9.26
C GLN A 87 -1.58 0.98 8.40
N ALA A 88 -2.46 1.86 7.89
CA ALA A 88 -3.52 1.43 6.98
C ALA A 88 -2.95 0.83 5.68
N LEU A 89 -1.89 1.43 5.12
CA LEU A 89 -1.22 0.93 3.93
C LEU A 89 -0.54 -0.43 4.20
N ARG A 90 0.10 -0.60 5.36
CA ARG A 90 0.69 -1.89 5.76
C ARG A 90 -0.35 -3.00 5.80
N THR A 91 -1.50 -2.74 6.43
CA THR A 91 -2.62 -3.69 6.47
C THR A 91 -3.15 -4.00 5.07
N ALA A 92 -3.26 -2.99 4.21
CA ALA A 92 -3.74 -3.18 2.84
C ALA A 92 -2.76 -4.02 2.00
N ILE A 93 -1.45 -3.79 2.12
CA ILE A 93 -0.42 -4.59 1.46
C ILE A 93 -0.45 -6.03 1.98
N ALA A 94 -0.56 -6.25 3.29
CA ALA A 94 -0.66 -7.59 3.88
C ALA A 94 -1.86 -8.37 3.32
N ARG A 95 -3.04 -7.75 3.28
CA ARG A 95 -4.25 -8.36 2.69
C ARG A 95 -4.08 -8.66 1.20
N ASN A 96 -3.47 -7.75 0.44
CA ASN A 96 -3.21 -7.99 -0.99
C ASN A 96 -2.24 -9.16 -1.20
N SER A 97 -1.25 -9.33 -0.32
CA SER A 97 -0.36 -10.49 -0.31
C SER A 97 -1.10 -11.78 0.04
N GLU A 98 -2.01 -11.78 1.00
CA GLU A 98 -2.84 -12.96 1.32
C GLU A 98 -3.69 -13.40 0.12
N VAL A 99 -4.28 -12.44 -0.61
CA VAL A 99 -5.02 -12.75 -1.86
C VAL A 99 -4.10 -13.36 -2.91
N ARG A 100 -2.86 -12.87 -3.01
CA ARG A 100 -1.85 -13.42 -3.92
C ARG A 100 -1.48 -14.85 -3.53
N ASP A 101 -1.20 -15.10 -2.25
CA ASP A 101 -0.84 -16.41 -1.75
C ASP A 101 -1.98 -17.42 -1.96
N ALA A 102 -3.24 -17.01 -1.73
CA ALA A 102 -4.41 -17.82 -2.02
C ALA A 102 -4.54 -18.14 -3.51
N TYR A 103 -4.28 -17.16 -4.39
CA TYR A 103 -4.23 -17.41 -5.84
C TYR A 103 -3.12 -18.41 -6.19
N ASP A 104 -1.91 -18.23 -5.66
CA ASP A 104 -0.77 -19.10 -5.98
C ASP A 104 -0.98 -20.54 -5.47
N ALA A 105 -1.68 -20.72 -4.33
CA ALA A 105 -1.98 -22.03 -3.75
C ALA A 105 -3.15 -22.77 -4.42
N GLU A 106 -4.17 -22.03 -4.86
CA GLU A 106 -5.47 -22.59 -5.26
C GLU A 106 -5.81 -22.42 -6.73
N CYS A 107 -5.12 -21.53 -7.46
CA CYS A 107 -5.44 -21.16 -8.83
C CYS A 107 -4.26 -21.35 -9.78
N ALA A 108 -3.07 -20.91 -9.37
CA ALA A 108 -1.91 -20.92 -10.23
C ALA A 108 -1.61 -22.34 -10.74
N ARG A 109 -1.44 -22.46 -12.05
CA ARG A 109 -1.09 -23.71 -12.76
C ARG A 109 -2.09 -24.86 -12.61
N ARG A 110 -3.30 -24.63 -12.07
CA ARG A 110 -4.36 -25.63 -12.11
C ARG A 110 -5.03 -25.64 -13.49
N PRO A 111 -5.26 -26.82 -14.09
CA PRO A 111 -5.99 -26.91 -15.34
C PRO A 111 -7.46 -26.56 -15.12
N TYR A 112 -8.13 -26.09 -16.17
CA TYR A 112 -9.56 -25.84 -16.20
C TYR A 112 -10.11 -26.13 -17.60
N SER A 113 -11.39 -26.46 -17.71
CA SER A 113 -12.00 -26.76 -19.01
C SER A 113 -12.35 -25.47 -19.77
N ARG A 114 -12.31 -25.53 -21.10
CA ARG A 114 -12.73 -24.41 -21.95
C ARG A 114 -14.22 -24.09 -21.78
N ASN A 115 -15.04 -25.09 -21.48
CA ASN A 115 -16.47 -24.90 -21.23
C ASN A 115 -16.72 -24.11 -19.94
N ASP A 116 -15.99 -24.43 -18.86
CA ASP A 116 -16.07 -23.68 -17.60
C ASP A 116 -15.58 -22.24 -17.78
N PHE A 117 -14.50 -22.06 -18.54
CA PHE A 117 -13.97 -20.74 -18.86
C PHE A 117 -14.97 -19.87 -19.64
N ASN A 118 -15.60 -20.43 -20.68
CA ASN A 118 -16.57 -19.70 -21.50
C ASN A 118 -17.88 -19.37 -20.76
N ARG A 119 -18.14 -20.00 -19.60
CA ARG A 119 -19.29 -19.70 -18.74
C ARG A 119 -19.07 -18.47 -17.86
N LEU A 120 -17.83 -18.00 -17.70
CA LEU A 120 -17.54 -16.82 -16.92
C LEU A 120 -18.00 -15.54 -17.64
N PRO A 121 -18.42 -14.50 -16.92
CA PRO A 121 -18.53 -13.14 -17.45
C PRO A 121 -17.25 -12.66 -18.16
N GLN A 122 -17.41 -11.81 -19.18
CA GLN A 122 -16.29 -11.30 -19.98
C GLN A 122 -15.15 -10.69 -19.14
N PRO A 123 -15.41 -9.85 -18.11
CA PRO A 123 -14.34 -9.29 -17.29
C PRO A 123 -13.50 -10.36 -16.56
N GLN A 124 -14.13 -11.45 -16.13
CA GLN A 124 -13.45 -12.56 -15.47
C GLN A 124 -12.62 -13.39 -16.46
N GLN A 125 -13.13 -13.60 -17.68
CA GLN A 125 -12.35 -14.23 -18.75
C GLN A 125 -11.09 -13.41 -19.07
N ASP A 126 -11.23 -12.09 -19.18
CA ASP A 126 -10.11 -11.19 -19.47
C ASP A 126 -9.09 -11.16 -18.33
N ALA A 127 -9.56 -11.14 -17.08
CA ALA A 127 -8.69 -11.27 -15.91
C ALA A 127 -7.88 -12.57 -15.95
N MET A 128 -8.53 -13.70 -16.19
CA MET A 128 -7.86 -15.01 -16.27
C MET A 128 -6.87 -15.12 -17.42
N ARG A 129 -7.15 -14.50 -18.57
CA ARG A 129 -6.23 -14.43 -19.72
C ARG A 129 -5.02 -13.54 -19.42
N ALA A 130 -5.24 -12.39 -18.79
CA ALA A 130 -4.17 -11.49 -18.41
C ALA A 130 -3.25 -12.11 -17.34
N GLY A 131 -3.85 -12.87 -16.41
CA GLY A 131 -3.13 -13.49 -15.31
C GLY A 131 -2.42 -12.47 -14.42
N LEU A 132 -1.33 -12.90 -13.79
CA LEU A 132 -0.54 -12.07 -12.87
C LEU A 132 0.94 -11.94 -13.27
N ALA A 133 1.31 -12.29 -14.50
CA ALA A 133 2.70 -12.37 -14.93
C ALA A 133 3.39 -11.00 -15.02
N ASP A 134 2.62 -9.97 -15.37
CA ASP A 134 3.05 -8.58 -15.56
C ASP A 134 2.80 -7.68 -14.33
N ILE A 135 2.15 -8.20 -13.29
CA ILE A 135 1.80 -7.42 -12.11
C ILE A 135 2.97 -7.37 -11.15
N GLN A 136 3.38 -6.16 -10.80
CA GLN A 136 4.28 -5.93 -9.69
C GLN A 136 3.49 -5.97 -8.38
N VAL A 137 3.79 -6.95 -7.53
CA VAL A 137 3.14 -7.07 -6.21
C VAL A 137 3.79 -6.08 -5.24
N PRO A 138 3.02 -5.18 -4.60
CA PRO A 138 3.54 -4.29 -3.58
C PRO A 138 4.08 -5.12 -2.42
N LYS A 139 5.31 -4.84 -2.01
CA LYS A 139 5.92 -5.45 -0.81
C LYS A 139 5.96 -4.44 0.30
N LEU A 140 5.82 -4.92 1.54
CA LEU A 140 6.12 -4.13 2.72
C LEU A 140 7.61 -3.70 2.68
N PRO A 141 7.91 -2.40 2.57
CA PRO A 141 9.28 -1.95 2.57
C PRO A 141 9.89 -2.13 3.97
N PRO A 142 11.11 -2.67 4.08
CA PRO A 142 11.77 -2.83 5.39
C PRO A 142 12.05 -1.49 6.10
N ASN A 143 12.08 -0.40 5.34
CA ASN A 143 12.34 0.96 5.78
C ASN A 143 11.08 1.82 5.96
N MET A 144 9.88 1.24 5.87
CA MET A 144 8.61 1.96 6.05
C MET A 144 8.40 2.31 7.52
N LYS A 145 9.28 3.12 8.10
CA LYS A 145 9.28 3.47 9.51
C LYS A 145 8.35 4.68 9.75
N PRO A 146 7.59 4.68 10.85
CA PRO A 146 6.90 5.88 11.30
C PRO A 146 7.88 7.06 11.40
N LEU A 147 7.36 8.27 11.21
CA LEU A 147 8.14 9.47 11.45
C LEU A 147 8.56 9.54 12.93
N PRO A 148 9.86 9.78 13.22
CA PRO A 148 10.38 9.75 14.59
C PRO A 148 9.95 10.98 15.40
N GLY A 149 9.78 10.79 16.71
CA GLY A 149 9.46 11.87 17.65
C GLY A 149 8.00 12.32 17.62
N VAL A 150 7.12 11.43 17.16
CA VAL A 150 5.66 11.60 17.20
C VAL A 150 5.10 10.25 17.61
N ASP A 151 4.99 10.05 18.93
CA ASP A 151 4.40 8.83 19.46
C ASP A 151 2.91 8.81 19.10
N ALA A 152 2.45 7.67 18.59
CA ALA A 152 1.02 7.43 18.55
C ALA A 152 0.51 7.40 20.01
N PRO A 153 -0.63 8.04 20.31
CA PRO A 153 -1.22 7.96 21.65
C PRO A 153 -1.52 6.52 22.04
#